data_AF-A0AAN4UT76-F1
#
_entry.id   AF-A0AAN4UT76-F1
#
_cell.length_a   1.000
_cell.length_b   1.000
_cell.length_c   1.000
_cell.angle_alpha   90.00
_cell.angle_beta   90.00
_cell.angle_gamma   90.00
#
_symmetry.space_group_name_H-M   'P 1'
#
loop_
_entity.id
_entity.type
_entity.pdbx_description
1 polymer ?
#
loop_
_entity_poly.entity_id
_entity_poly.type
_entity_poly.pdbx_seq_one_letter_code
_entity_poly.pdbx_strand_id
1 'polypeptide(L)'
;MKPDPRGYHEYLSPDLTALEIGGHARAALLASRFIAPDHPEWDEVIRFPTKEEFKAWEEADKARAGVKTLKALFNGAGHVSLDLQEGEINLIPWRYRGRGHWEGIRDHEDTVLAEEVSDEALGKAILDALDISRSA
;
A
#
# COMPACT_ATOMS: atom_id res chain seq x y z
N MET A 1 10.16 5.70 -1.15
CA MET A 1 11.08 4.60 -0.78
C MET A 1 10.86 3.46 -1.77
N LYS A 2 11.88 2.68 -2.11
CA LYS A 2 11.70 1.46 -2.91
C LYS A 2 10.95 0.42 -2.06
N PRO A 3 9.93 -0.29 -2.58
CA PRO A 3 9.35 -1.44 -1.89
C PRO A 3 10.41 -2.51 -1.61
N ASP A 4 10.35 -3.19 -0.46
CA ASP A 4 11.29 -4.28 -0.14
C ASP A 4 11.24 -5.34 -1.26
N PRO A 5 12.36 -5.61 -1.98
CA PRO A 5 12.38 -6.57 -3.08
C PRO A 5 12.09 -8.02 -2.63
N ARG A 6 12.21 -8.32 -1.33
CA ARG A 6 11.87 -9.61 -0.74
C ARG A 6 10.57 -9.56 0.08
N GLY A 7 9.90 -8.41 0.10
CA GLY A 7 8.63 -8.24 0.78
C GLY A 7 7.49 -8.89 0.02
N TYR A 8 6.32 -8.84 0.62
CA TYR A 8 5.09 -9.28 -0.03
C TYR A 8 4.69 -8.28 -1.12
N HIS A 9 4.49 -8.78 -2.35
CA HIS A 9 4.03 -7.96 -3.47
C HIS A 9 3.18 -8.80 -4.42
N GLU A 10 1.87 -8.56 -4.41
CA GLU A 10 0.91 -9.30 -5.21
C GLU A 10 -0.06 -8.35 -5.92
N TYR A 11 -0.48 -8.75 -7.13
CA TYR A 11 -1.54 -8.07 -7.87
C TYR A 11 -2.82 -8.87 -7.75
N LEU A 12 -3.76 -8.33 -6.99
CA LEU A 12 -4.99 -9.01 -6.60
C LEU A 12 -6.16 -8.65 -7.52
N SER A 13 -7.17 -9.53 -7.55
CA SER A 13 -8.43 -9.26 -8.24
C SER A 13 -9.16 -8.08 -7.57
N PRO A 14 -9.83 -7.19 -8.33
CA PRO A 14 -10.68 -6.14 -7.74
C PRO A 14 -11.94 -6.71 -7.06
N ASP A 15 -12.31 -7.97 -7.33
CA ASP A 15 -13.52 -8.61 -6.84
C ASP A 15 -13.30 -9.40 -5.53
N LEU A 16 -12.15 -9.25 -4.88
CA LEU A 16 -11.87 -9.92 -3.61
C LEU A 16 -12.84 -9.49 -2.51
N THR A 17 -13.22 -10.45 -1.67
CA THR A 17 -14.00 -10.21 -0.46
C THR A 17 -13.15 -9.52 0.61
N ALA A 18 -13.80 -8.91 1.60
CA ALA A 18 -13.11 -8.33 2.76
C ALA A 18 -12.23 -9.35 3.48
N LEU A 19 -12.69 -10.60 3.62
CA LEU A 19 -11.91 -11.67 4.22
C LEU A 19 -10.59 -11.93 3.46
N GLU A 20 -10.65 -12.02 2.13
CA GLU A 20 -9.47 -12.25 1.29
C GLU A 20 -8.51 -11.06 1.32
N ILE A 21 -9.03 -9.83 1.24
CA ILE A 21 -8.23 -8.61 1.36
C ILE A 21 -7.49 -8.57 2.69
N GLY A 22 -8.18 -8.84 3.80
CA GLY A 22 -7.57 -8.85 5.12
C GLY A 22 -6.51 -9.94 5.28
N GLY A 23 -6.75 -11.13 4.75
CA GLY A 23 -5.77 -12.22 4.75
C GLY A 23 -4.49 -11.85 3.99
N HIS A 24 -4.61 -11.23 2.81
CA HIS A 24 -3.46 -10.73 2.06
C HIS A 24 -2.74 -9.60 2.78
N ALA A 25 -3.48 -8.66 3.39
CA ALA A 25 -2.91 -7.57 4.17
C ALA A 25 -2.12 -8.09 5.39
N ARG A 26 -2.67 -9.06 6.11
CA ARG A 26 -1.99 -9.71 7.24
C ARG A 26 -0.74 -10.45 6.79
N ALA A 27 -0.82 -11.20 5.70
CA ALA A 27 0.35 -11.87 5.13
C ALA A 27 1.44 -10.85 4.75
N ALA A 28 1.06 -9.69 4.21
CA ALA A 28 2.01 -8.62 3.88
C ALA A 28 2.66 -7.98 5.12
N LEU A 29 1.89 -7.71 6.18
CA LEU A 29 2.40 -7.19 7.45
C LEU A 29 3.40 -8.17 8.08
N LEU A 30 3.08 -9.46 8.11
CA LEU A 30 3.95 -10.49 8.69
C LEU A 30 5.21 -10.76 7.84
N ALA A 31 5.17 -10.48 6.55
CA ALA A 31 6.33 -10.55 5.66
C ALA A 31 7.20 -9.28 5.71
N SER A 32 6.71 -8.20 6.33
CA SER A 32 7.46 -6.94 6.46
C SER A 32 8.69 -7.14 7.33
N ARG A 33 9.84 -6.68 6.86
CA ARG A 33 11.12 -6.88 7.53
C ARG A 33 11.63 -5.58 8.12
N PHE A 34 11.99 -5.61 9.40
CA PHE A 34 12.81 -4.56 9.98
C PHE A 34 14.27 -4.78 9.60
N ILE A 35 14.81 -3.91 8.75
CA ILE A 35 16.21 -3.92 8.32
C ILE A 35 16.94 -2.81 9.09
N ALA A 36 17.85 -3.18 9.98
CA ALA A 36 18.63 -2.22 10.76
C ALA A 36 19.78 -1.59 9.93
N PRO A 37 20.29 -0.39 10.29
CA PRO A 37 21.37 0.28 9.57
C PRO A 37 22.66 -0.50 9.37
N ASP A 38 22.93 -1.49 10.22
CA ASP A 38 24.10 -2.37 10.18
C ASP A 38 23.86 -3.67 9.39
N HIS A 39 22.63 -3.89 8.90
CA HIS A 39 22.28 -5.07 8.12
C HIS A 39 22.93 -5.02 6.72
N PRO A 40 23.48 -6.14 6.18
CA PRO A 40 24.12 -6.15 4.86
C PRO A 40 23.23 -5.68 3.70
N GLU A 41 21.91 -5.82 3.84
CA GLU A 41 20.92 -5.37 2.84
C GLU A 41 20.48 -3.90 3.02
N TRP A 42 20.94 -3.17 4.05
CA TRP A 42 20.45 -1.83 4.39
C TRP A 42 20.52 -0.87 3.20
N ASP A 43 21.69 -0.72 2.59
CA ASP A 43 21.91 0.21 1.47
C ASP A 43 21.06 -0.16 0.24
N GLU A 44 20.78 -1.45 0.04
CA GLU A 44 19.94 -1.92 -1.06
C GLU A 44 18.46 -1.56 -0.85
N VAL A 45 17.98 -1.66 0.40
CA VAL A 45 16.57 -1.49 0.75
C VAL A 45 16.21 -0.02 0.96
N ILE A 46 17.07 0.77 1.61
CA ILE A 46 16.75 2.17 1.97
C ILE A 46 16.90 3.17 0.82
N ARG A 47 17.51 2.76 -0.30
CA ARG A 47 17.74 3.66 -1.44
C ARG A 47 16.45 4.12 -2.11
N PHE A 48 16.49 5.31 -2.71
CA PHE A 48 15.44 5.73 -3.62
C PHE A 48 15.54 4.96 -4.96
N PRO A 49 14.40 4.63 -5.59
CA PRO A 49 14.42 4.07 -6.93
C PRO A 49 15.00 5.07 -7.94
N THR A 50 15.67 4.55 -8.95
CA THR A 50 16.15 5.33 -10.10
C THR A 50 14.97 5.79 -10.97
N LYS A 51 15.21 6.77 -11.84
CA LYS A 51 14.18 7.23 -12.79
C LYS A 51 13.78 6.12 -13.76
N GLU A 52 14.71 5.27 -14.20
CA GLU A 52 14.38 4.14 -15.08
C GLU A 52 13.53 3.09 -14.36
N GLU A 53 13.83 2.77 -13.09
CA GLU A 53 13.02 1.83 -12.30
C GLU A 53 11.59 2.34 -12.12
N PHE A 54 11.42 3.62 -11.74
CA PHE A 54 10.09 4.23 -11.64
C PHE A 54 9.32 4.15 -12.95
N LYS A 55 9.96 4.50 -14.07
CA LYS A 55 9.33 4.43 -15.39
C LYS A 55 8.94 2.99 -15.75
N ALA A 56 9.80 2.01 -15.44
CA ALA A 56 9.51 0.60 -15.70
C ALA A 56 8.29 0.11 -14.90
N TRP A 57 8.16 0.52 -13.64
CA TRP A 57 6.99 0.21 -12.81
C TRP A 57 5.72 0.85 -13.37
N GLU A 58 5.78 2.13 -13.73
CA GLU A 58 4.64 2.83 -14.35
C GLU A 58 4.18 2.15 -15.66
N GLU A 59 5.10 1.73 -16.52
CA GLU A 59 4.75 1.01 -17.75
C GLU A 59 4.17 -0.38 -17.44
N ALA A 60 4.71 -1.10 -16.46
CA ALA A 60 4.20 -2.41 -16.06
C ALA A 60 2.77 -2.31 -15.48
N ASP A 61 2.51 -1.31 -14.63
CA ASP A 61 1.19 -1.10 -14.03
C ASP A 61 0.16 -0.66 -15.07
N LYS A 62 0.54 0.21 -16.01
CA LYS A 62 -0.30 0.57 -17.17
C LYS A 62 -0.63 -0.65 -18.03
N ALA A 63 0.37 -1.47 -18.35
CA ALA A 63 0.17 -2.67 -19.15
C ALA A 63 -0.78 -3.66 -18.46
N ARG A 64 -0.61 -3.87 -17.15
CA ARG A 64 -1.47 -4.76 -16.35
C ARG A 64 -2.91 -4.26 -16.26
N ALA A 65 -3.09 -2.96 -16.06
CA ALA A 65 -4.41 -2.32 -16.02
C ALA A 65 -5.04 -2.14 -17.41
N GLY A 66 -4.32 -2.45 -18.50
CA GLY A 66 -4.81 -2.29 -19.87
C GLY A 66 -5.00 -0.82 -20.31
N VAL A 67 -4.28 0.12 -19.69
CA VAL A 67 -4.41 1.56 -19.95
C VAL A 67 -3.14 2.15 -20.56
N LYS A 68 -3.27 3.27 -21.28
CA LYS A 68 -2.15 3.91 -21.99
C LYS A 68 -1.52 5.10 -21.25
N THR A 69 -2.20 5.65 -20.26
CA THR A 69 -1.80 6.90 -19.60
C THR A 69 -1.83 6.78 -18.08
N LEU A 70 -0.94 7.51 -17.40
CA LEU A 70 -0.96 7.60 -15.93
C LEU A 70 -2.28 8.18 -15.42
N LYS A 71 -2.87 9.13 -16.17
CA LYS A 71 -4.19 9.67 -15.83
C LYS A 71 -5.24 8.56 -15.75
N ALA A 72 -5.25 7.64 -16.71
CA ALA A 72 -6.18 6.52 -16.70
C ALA A 72 -5.84 5.49 -15.62
N LEU A 73 -4.55 5.24 -15.36
CA LEU A 73 -4.10 4.31 -14.31
C LEU A 73 -4.55 4.74 -12.91
N PHE A 74 -4.44 6.03 -12.60
CA PHE A 74 -4.79 6.56 -11.28
C PHE A 74 -6.22 7.07 -11.17
N ASN A 75 -7.03 6.97 -12.22
CA ASN A 75 -8.41 7.44 -12.19
C ASN A 75 -9.25 6.57 -11.25
N GLY A 76 -9.68 7.12 -10.12
CA GLY A 76 -10.43 6.38 -9.09
C GLY A 76 -9.56 5.45 -8.23
N ALA A 77 -8.23 5.56 -8.33
CA ALA A 77 -7.33 4.83 -7.44
C ALA A 77 -7.45 5.35 -6.00
N GLY A 78 -7.30 4.46 -5.04
CA GLY A 78 -7.10 4.79 -3.63
C GLY A 78 -5.77 4.21 -3.15
N HIS A 79 -5.22 4.79 -2.08
CA HIS A 79 -3.99 4.34 -1.45
C HIS A 79 -4.13 4.40 0.06
N VAL A 80 -3.84 3.28 0.72
CA VAL A 80 -3.84 3.14 2.17
C VAL A 80 -2.51 2.50 2.55
N SER A 81 -1.83 3.07 3.54
CA SER A 81 -0.68 2.43 4.19
C SER A 81 -1.15 1.67 5.42
N LEU A 82 -0.54 0.53 5.67
CA LEU A 82 -0.70 -0.22 6.90
C LEU A 82 0.64 -0.27 7.61
N ASP A 83 0.62 -0.06 8.92
CA ASP A 83 1.73 -0.39 9.80
C ASP A 83 1.25 -1.31 10.93
N LEU A 84 2.15 -2.11 11.48
CA LEU A 84 1.91 -2.93 12.67
C LEU A 84 2.99 -2.57 13.69
N GLN A 85 2.59 -1.95 14.79
CA GLN A 85 3.49 -1.52 15.87
C GLN A 85 2.79 -1.71 17.21
N GLU A 86 3.52 -2.21 18.21
CA GLU A 86 3.03 -2.34 19.60
C GLU A 86 1.71 -3.11 19.75
N GLY A 87 1.41 -4.04 18.83
CA GLY A 87 0.17 -4.83 18.83
C GLY A 87 -1.03 -4.11 18.21
N GLU A 88 -0.80 -2.98 17.53
CA GLU A 88 -1.82 -2.20 16.83
C GLU A 88 -1.50 -2.11 15.34
N ILE A 89 -2.55 -2.21 14.52
CA ILE A 89 -2.49 -1.99 13.07
C ILE A 89 -3.08 -0.62 12.79
N ASN A 90 -2.26 0.32 12.30
CA ASN A 90 -2.75 1.61 11.83
C ASN A 90 -3.05 1.54 10.34
N LEU A 91 -4.20 2.07 9.93
CA LEU A 91 -4.62 2.23 8.54
C LEU A 91 -4.66 3.71 8.20
N ILE A 92 -3.76 4.11 7.29
CA ILE A 92 -3.50 5.51 6.96
C ILE A 92 -3.94 5.75 5.51
N PRO A 93 -5.11 6.35 5.26
CA PRO A 93 -5.55 6.69 3.90
C PRO A 93 -4.81 7.93 3.37
N TRP A 94 -4.51 7.92 2.08
CA TRP A 94 -3.77 8.99 1.41
C TRP A 94 -4.63 9.69 0.37
N ARG A 95 -4.45 11.00 0.22
CA ARG A 95 -5.08 11.79 -0.84
C ARG A 95 -4.24 11.77 -2.12
N TYR A 96 -4.89 11.56 -3.26
CA TYR A 96 -4.23 11.66 -4.57
C TYR A 96 -3.92 13.12 -4.95
N ARG A 97 -2.69 13.39 -5.38
CA ARG A 97 -2.23 14.73 -5.80
C ARG A 97 -1.91 14.86 -7.27
N GLY A 98 -2.10 13.79 -8.03
CA GLY A 98 -1.79 13.75 -9.45
C GLY A 98 -0.43 13.12 -9.72
N ARG A 99 -0.28 12.55 -10.93
CA ARG A 99 0.97 11.97 -11.46
C ARG A 99 1.61 10.93 -10.53
N GLY A 100 0.78 10.15 -9.82
CA GLY A 100 1.26 9.10 -8.92
C GLY A 100 1.75 9.61 -7.55
N HIS A 101 1.56 10.89 -7.25
CA HIS A 101 1.85 11.44 -5.93
C HIS A 101 0.64 11.36 -5.00
N TRP A 102 0.94 11.05 -3.74
CA TRP A 102 -0.02 10.94 -2.65
C TRP A 102 0.47 11.79 -1.47
N GLU A 103 -0.45 12.35 -0.69
CA GLU A 103 -0.11 13.09 0.53
C GLU A 103 -1.12 12.78 1.64
N GLY A 104 -0.75 13.06 2.90
CA GLY A 104 -1.63 12.84 4.04
C GLY A 104 -2.91 13.68 3.97
N ILE A 105 -3.99 13.15 4.53
CA ILE A 105 -5.28 13.85 4.61
C ILE A 105 -5.24 14.75 5.85
N ARG A 106 -5.46 16.05 5.64
CA ARG A 106 -5.42 17.03 6.72
C ARG A 106 -6.59 16.79 7.69
N ASP A 107 -6.30 16.85 8.99
CA ASP A 107 -7.28 16.72 10.08
C ASP A 107 -8.02 15.37 10.07
N HIS A 108 -7.45 14.34 9.43
CA HIS A 108 -7.94 12.96 9.47
C HIS A 108 -7.23 12.18 10.58
N GLU A 109 -8.00 11.42 11.35
CA GLU A 109 -7.47 10.47 12.32
C GLU A 109 -7.42 9.09 11.67
N ASP A 110 -6.25 8.43 11.77
CA ASP A 110 -6.05 7.09 11.22
C ASP A 110 -6.91 6.07 11.97
N THR A 111 -7.30 5.00 11.26
CA THR A 111 -8.02 3.90 11.90
C THR A 111 -7.04 2.98 12.59
N VAL A 112 -7.23 2.75 13.88
CA VAL A 112 -6.38 1.85 14.69
C VAL A 112 -7.17 0.61 15.07
N LEU A 113 -6.61 -0.56 14.78
CA LEU A 113 -7.17 -1.87 15.14
C LEU A 113 -6.17 -2.65 15.99
N ALA A 114 -6.67 -3.50 16.88
CA ALA A 114 -5.80 -4.46 17.55
C ALA A 114 -5.25 -5.50 16.57
N GLU A 115 -4.02 -5.98 16.76
CA GLU A 115 -3.35 -6.94 15.87
C GLU A 115 -4.18 -8.22 15.65
N GLU A 116 -4.89 -8.67 16.69
CA GLU A 116 -5.73 -9.88 16.70
C GLU A 116 -7.10 -9.71 16.03
N VAL A 117 -7.40 -8.55 15.46
CA VAL A 117 -8.63 -8.33 14.69
C VAL A 117 -8.81 -9.41 13.62
N SER A 118 -10.05 -9.84 13.35
CA SER A 118 -10.26 -10.84 12.30
C SER A 118 -9.88 -10.30 10.92
N ASP A 119 -9.44 -11.19 10.02
CA ASP A 119 -9.09 -10.81 8.65
C ASP A 119 -10.26 -10.12 7.94
N GLU A 120 -11.50 -10.60 8.13
CA GLU A 120 -12.68 -9.96 7.57
C GLU A 120 -12.86 -8.51 8.07
N ALA A 121 -12.64 -8.26 9.36
CA ALA A 121 -12.75 -6.92 9.92
C ALA A 121 -11.59 -6.02 9.48
N LEU A 122 -10.37 -6.54 9.40
CA LEU A 122 -9.23 -5.82 8.82
C LEU A 122 -9.49 -5.43 7.36
N GLY A 123 -9.95 -6.37 6.54
CA GLY A 123 -10.25 -6.10 5.13
C GLY A 123 -11.39 -5.11 4.94
N LYS A 124 -12.41 -5.14 5.80
CA LYS A 124 -13.47 -4.12 5.79
C LYS A 124 -12.90 -2.73 6.12
N ALA A 125 -12.07 -2.62 7.14
CA ALA A 125 -11.44 -1.35 7.48
C ALA A 125 -10.53 -0.82 6.35
N ILE A 126 -9.83 -1.70 5.63
CA ILE A 126 -9.05 -1.33 4.44
C ILE A 126 -9.96 -0.78 3.33
N LEU A 127 -11.10 -1.42 3.07
CA LEU A 127 -12.06 -0.95 2.07
C LEU A 127 -12.64 0.44 2.45
N ASP A 128 -13.01 0.61 3.71
CA ASP A 128 -13.51 1.90 4.24
C ASP A 128 -12.44 3.00 4.11
N ALA A 129 -11.17 2.70 4.43
CA ALA A 129 -10.04 3.61 4.28
C ALA A 129 -9.74 3.94 2.80
N LEU A 130 -9.91 2.98 1.89
CA LEU A 130 -9.78 3.21 0.45
C LEU A 130 -10.87 4.16 -0.06
N ASP A 131 -12.09 4.07 0.45
CA ASP A 131 -13.17 4.99 0.09
C ASP A 131 -12.92 6.41 0.60
N ILE A 132 -12.35 6.56 1.80
CA ILE A 132 -11.84 7.85 2.29
C ILE A 132 -10.76 8.39 1.34
N SER A 133 -9.76 7.58 1.00
CA SER A 133 -8.65 7.96 0.11
C SER A 133 -9.15 8.45 -1.26
N ARG A 134 -10.13 7.76 -1.86
CA ARG A 134 -10.72 8.12 -3.16
C ARG A 134 -11.52 9.41 -3.13
N SER A 135 -12.03 9.79 -1.96
CA SER A 135 -12.92 10.94 -1.78
C SER A 135 -12.20 12.21 -1.30
N ALA A 136 -10.90 12.11 -0.99
CA ALA A 136 -10.10 13.17 -0.37
C ALA A 136 -9.53 14.24 -1.32
#